data_AF-A0A839S847-F1
#
_entry.id   AF-A0A839S847-F1
#
_cell.length_a   1.000
_cell.length_b   1.000
_cell.length_c   1.000
_cell.angle_alpha   90.00
_cell.angle_beta   90.00
_cell.angle_gamma   90.00
#
_symmetry.space_group_name_H-M   'P 1'
#
loop_
_entity.id
_entity.type
_entity.pdbx_description
1 polymer ?
#
loop_
_entity_poly.entity_id
_entity_poly.type
_entity_poly.pdbx_seq_one_letter_code
_entity_poly.pdbx_strand_id
1 'polypeptide(L)'
;MRTTVDLSPELMRAMKSEAAARGETVKEFLTRAVSHELGTAEGDRSRKRVKLPLVPAATTRKVDITNDDIEAIFAAEDAEKYRAQ
;
A
#
# COMPACT_ATOMS: atom_id res chain seq x y z
N MET A 1 -13.08 -21.90 6.89
CA MET A 1 -13.47 -23.01 6.00
C MET A 1 -12.35 -24.04 6.00
N ARG A 2 -12.66 -25.36 6.00
CA ARG A 2 -11.66 -26.44 5.93
C ARG A 2 -11.63 -27.00 4.52
N THR A 3 -10.47 -27.01 3.91
CA THR A 3 -10.26 -27.52 2.54
C THR A 3 -9.23 -28.64 2.60
N THR A 4 -9.52 -29.75 1.92
CA THR A 4 -8.57 -30.84 1.71
C THR A 4 -7.92 -30.63 0.35
N VAL A 5 -6.59 -30.65 0.30
CA VAL A 5 -5.80 -30.50 -0.92
C VAL A 5 -4.97 -31.76 -1.12
N ASP A 6 -4.89 -32.23 -2.36
CA ASP A 6 -4.02 -33.35 -2.73
C ASP A 6 -2.63 -32.80 -3.04
N LEU A 7 -1.60 -33.40 -2.44
CA LEU A 7 -0.21 -32.98 -2.58
C LEU A 7 0.65 -34.20 -2.90
N SER A 8 1.55 -34.05 -3.87
CA SER A 8 2.49 -35.14 -4.20
C SER A 8 3.32 -35.52 -2.97
N PRO A 9 3.71 -36.80 -2.82
CA PRO A 9 4.47 -37.26 -1.66
C PRO A 9 5.82 -36.53 -1.51
N GLU A 10 6.42 -36.14 -2.62
CA GLU A 10 7.66 -35.34 -2.65
C GLU A 10 7.43 -33.95 -2.05
N LEU A 11 6.35 -33.28 -2.43
CA LEU A 11 6.00 -31.95 -1.95
C LEU A 11 5.59 -31.97 -0.48
N MET A 12 4.86 -33.02 -0.06
CA MET A 12 4.56 -33.25 1.36
C MET A 12 5.82 -33.40 2.21
N ARG A 13 6.85 -34.10 1.70
CA ARG A 13 8.12 -34.28 2.40
C ARG A 13 8.89 -32.97 2.50
N ALA A 14 8.99 -32.23 1.39
CA ALA A 14 9.67 -30.93 1.36
C ALA A 14 9.00 -29.93 2.31
N MET A 15 7.67 -29.84 2.27
CA MET A 15 6.89 -28.96 3.14
C MET A 15 7.08 -29.28 4.62
N LYS A 16 7.08 -30.56 5.01
CA LYS A 16 7.34 -30.95 6.40
C LYS A 16 8.74 -30.58 6.86
N SER A 17 9.73 -30.73 5.98
CA SER A 17 11.12 -30.37 6.28
C SER A 17 11.26 -28.86 6.52
N GLU A 18 10.67 -28.05 5.64
CA GLU A 18 10.69 -26.58 5.76
C GLU A 18 9.90 -26.07 6.97
N ALA A 19 8.73 -26.66 7.23
CA ALA A 19 7.91 -26.31 8.40
C ALA A 19 8.67 -26.62 9.71
N ALA A 20 9.31 -27.79 9.80
CA ALA A 20 10.13 -28.16 10.94
C ALA A 20 11.35 -27.24 11.13
N ALA A 21 12.03 -26.88 10.04
CA ALA A 21 13.17 -25.95 10.09
C ALA A 21 12.78 -24.56 10.63
N ARG A 22 11.54 -24.14 10.41
CA ARG A 22 11.01 -22.85 10.88
C ARG A 22 10.27 -22.92 12.21
N GLY A 23 10.09 -24.13 12.77
CA GLY A 23 9.30 -24.34 13.99
C GLY A 23 7.80 -24.09 13.81
N GLU A 24 7.29 -24.12 12.57
CA GLU A 24 5.89 -23.89 12.23
C GLU A 24 5.17 -25.24 12.01
N THR A 25 3.84 -25.28 12.21
CA THR A 25 3.05 -26.42 11.76
C THR A 25 2.88 -26.42 10.24
N VAL A 26 2.67 -27.59 9.65
CA VAL A 26 2.39 -27.74 8.20
C VAL A 26 1.20 -26.89 7.75
N LYS A 27 0.18 -26.74 8.61
CA LYS A 27 -0.99 -25.90 8.35
C LYS A 27 -0.62 -24.43 8.27
N GLU A 28 0.19 -23.94 9.20
CA GLU A 28 0.62 -22.53 9.24
C GLU A 28 1.51 -22.22 8.05
N PHE A 29 2.45 -23.11 7.73
CA PHE A 29 3.28 -23.00 6.54
C PHE A 29 2.44 -22.90 5.26
N LEU A 30 1.49 -23.82 5.07
CA LEU A 30 0.62 -23.82 3.90
C LEU A 30 -0.27 -22.56 3.85
N THR A 31 -0.81 -22.14 5.00
CA THR A 31 -1.63 -20.93 5.09
C THR A 31 -0.82 -19.70 4.69
N ARG A 32 0.41 -19.56 5.21
CA ARG A 32 1.32 -18.46 4.88
C ARG A 32 1.69 -18.46 3.40
N ALA A 33 2.01 -19.63 2.84
CA ALA A 33 2.31 -19.76 1.42
C ALA A 33 1.13 -19.36 0.54
N VAL A 34 -0.08 -19.86 0.83
CA VAL A 34 -1.29 -19.50 0.08
C VAL A 34 -1.62 -18.02 0.24
N SER A 35 -1.51 -17.45 1.45
CA SER A 35 -1.71 -16.01 1.66
C SER A 35 -0.67 -15.16 0.94
N HIS A 36 0.58 -15.61 0.86
CA HIS A 36 1.62 -14.95 0.07
C HIS A 36 1.27 -14.94 -1.42
N GLU A 37 0.89 -16.09 -1.99
CA GLU A 37 0.54 -16.18 -3.41
C GLU A 37 -0.74 -15.40 -3.75
N LEU A 38 -1.77 -15.48 -2.89
CA LEU A 38 -3.01 -14.73 -3.08
C LEU A 38 -2.83 -13.22 -2.84
N GLY A 39 -1.99 -12.82 -1.88
CA GLY A 39 -1.64 -11.42 -1.65
C GLY A 39 -0.75 -10.85 -2.76
N THR A 40 0.10 -11.69 -3.36
CA THR A 40 0.93 -11.33 -4.51
C THR A 40 0.12 -11.31 -5.81
N ALA A 41 -1.01 -12.04 -5.89
CA ALA A 41 -1.95 -11.91 -6.99
C ALA A 41 -2.58 -10.51 -7.10
N GLU A 42 -2.64 -9.74 -6.01
CA GLU A 42 -2.96 -8.30 -6.04
C GLU A 42 -1.70 -7.40 -6.15
N GLY A 43 -0.52 -7.96 -5.91
CA GLY A 43 0.72 -7.26 -5.58
C GLY A 43 1.76 -7.09 -6.69
N ASP A 44 1.61 -7.69 -7.87
CA ASP A 44 2.46 -7.39 -9.03
C ASP A 44 1.86 -6.34 -9.98
N ARG A 45 1.15 -5.35 -9.41
CA ARG A 45 1.21 -4.03 -10.03
C ARG A 45 2.62 -3.51 -9.74
N SER A 46 3.58 -3.85 -10.60
CA SER A 46 4.85 -3.14 -10.69
C SER A 46 4.58 -1.67 -10.37
N ARG A 47 5.30 -1.12 -9.37
CA ARG A 47 5.17 0.29 -8.98
C ARG A 47 5.58 1.12 -10.19
N LYS A 48 4.68 1.30 -11.15
CA LYS A 48 4.90 2.11 -12.33
C LYS A 48 5.21 3.50 -11.81
N ARG A 49 6.30 4.08 -12.30
CA ARG A 49 6.61 5.48 -12.06
C ARG A 49 5.43 6.30 -12.58
N VAL A 50 4.57 6.77 -11.67
CA VAL A 50 3.48 7.67 -11.99
C VAL A 50 4.05 9.08 -12.14
N LYS A 51 3.72 9.74 -13.26
CA LYS A 51 4.05 11.14 -13.47
C LYS A 51 2.94 11.97 -12.82
N LEU A 52 3.30 12.77 -11.82
CA LEU A 52 2.37 13.68 -11.14
C LEU A 52 2.14 14.94 -12.00
N PRO A 53 0.96 15.59 -11.89
CA PRO A 53 -0.17 15.26 -11.01
C PRO A 53 -1.06 14.13 -11.55
N LEU A 54 -1.67 13.33 -10.65
CA LEU A 54 -2.60 12.25 -11.04
C LEU A 54 -3.89 12.79 -11.68
N VAL A 55 -4.32 13.97 -11.26
CA VAL A 55 -5.41 14.72 -11.87
C VAL A 55 -4.81 15.98 -12.49
N PRO A 56 -4.77 16.10 -13.83
CA PRO A 56 -4.26 17.31 -14.46
C PRO A 56 -5.20 18.48 -14.17
N ALA A 57 -4.64 19.64 -13.88
CA ALA A 57 -5.43 20.87 -13.79
C ALA A 57 -6.08 21.16 -15.14
N ALA A 58 -7.38 21.51 -15.13
CA ALA A 58 -8.11 21.86 -16.35
C ALA A 58 -7.56 23.11 -17.05
N THR A 59 -6.81 23.95 -16.32
CA THR A 59 -6.12 25.13 -16.84
C THR A 59 -4.64 25.08 -16.48
N THR A 60 -3.78 25.49 -17.43
CA THR A 60 -2.32 25.54 -17.26
C THR A 60 -1.87 26.84 -16.57
N ARG A 61 -2.79 27.61 -15.98
CA ARG A 61 -2.44 28.88 -15.32
C ARG A 61 -1.62 28.58 -14.07
N LYS A 62 -0.31 28.73 -14.18
CA LYS A 62 0.60 28.75 -13.04
C LYS A 62 0.33 30.03 -12.25
N VAL A 63 0.17 29.88 -10.96
CA VAL A 63 0.04 31.00 -10.04
C VAL A 63 1.45 31.36 -9.61
N ASP A 64 1.85 32.60 -9.85
CA ASP A 64 3.14 33.14 -9.41
C ASP A 64 2.92 33.78 -8.04
N ILE A 65 3.20 33.01 -6.98
CA ILE A 65 3.01 33.39 -5.58
C ILE A 65 4.33 33.12 -4.87
N THR A 66 4.81 34.11 -4.13
CA THR A 66 5.99 33.97 -3.26
C THR A 66 5.58 33.49 -1.86
N ASN A 67 6.55 33.07 -1.05
CA ASN A 67 6.25 32.66 0.33
C ASN A 67 5.69 33.82 1.17
N ASP A 68 6.16 35.04 0.93
CA ASP A 68 5.70 36.25 1.63
C ASP A 68 4.22 36.54 1.31
N ASP A 69 3.80 36.30 0.07
CA ASP A 69 2.40 36.44 -0.34
C ASP A 69 1.49 35.42 0.38
N ILE A 70 1.97 34.19 0.59
CA ILE A 70 1.23 33.15 1.31
C ILE A 70 1.08 33.54 2.78
N GLU A 71 2.14 34.05 3.40
CA GLU A 71 2.12 34.50 4.79
C GLU A 71 1.13 35.66 4.97
N ALA A 72 1.11 36.61 4.04
CA ALA A 72 0.15 37.71 4.05
C ALA A 72 -1.31 37.24 3.93
N ILE A 73 -1.59 36.23 3.09
CA ILE A 73 -2.92 35.63 2.95
C ILE A 73 -3.36 34.97 4.26
N PHE A 74 -2.49 34.16 4.88
CA PHE A 74 -2.82 33.50 6.15
C PHE A 74 -3.03 34.49 7.29
N ALA A 75 -2.22 35.54 7.38
CA ALA A 75 -2.42 36.59 8.37
C ALA A 75 -3.75 37.33 8.19
N ALA A 76 -4.19 37.55 6.95
CA ALA A 76 -5.48 38.14 6.64
C ALA A 76 -6.65 37.22 7.03
N GLU A 77 -6.59 35.93 6.68
CA GLU A 77 -7.62 34.93 7.00
C GLU A 77 -7.77 34.74 8.53
N ASP A 78 -6.65 34.70 9.27
CA ASP A 78 -6.68 34.63 10.73
C ASP A 78 -7.31 35.88 11.35
N ALA A 79 -6.94 37.07 10.87
CA ALA A 79 -7.51 38.33 11.34
C ALA A 79 -9.04 38.40 11.10
N GLU A 80 -9.53 37.87 9.98
CA GLU A 80 -10.97 37.76 9.73
C GLU A 80 -11.66 36.77 10.67
N LYS A 81 -11.03 35.61 10.90
CA LYS A 81 -11.56 34.56 11.77
C LYS A 81 -11.66 35.01 13.24
N TYR A 82 -10.72 35.82 13.72
CA TYR A 82 -10.75 36.38 15.08
C TYR A 82 -11.62 37.65 15.21
N ARG A 83 -12.00 38.30 14.09
CA ARG A 83 -12.98 39.41 14.10
C ARG A 83 -14.43 38.93 14.06
N ALA A 84 -14.67 37.69 13.62
CA ALA A 84 -15.99 37.07 13.54
C ALA A 84 -16.37 36.26 14.80
N GLN A 85 -15.51 36.26 15.83
CA GLN A 85 -15.77 35.76 17.18
C GLN A 85 -16.02 36.92 18.15
#